data_AF-A0A9P8YA29-F1
#
_entry.id   AF-A0A9P8YA29-F1
#
_cell.length_a   1.000
_cell.length_b   1.000
_cell.length_c   1.000
_cell.angle_alpha   90.00
_cell.angle_beta   90.00
_cell.angle_gamma   90.00
#
_symmetry.space_group_name_H-M   'P 1'
#
loop_
_entity.id
_entity.type
_entity.pdbx_description
1 polymer ?
#
loop_
_entity_poly.entity_id
_entity_poly.type
_entity_poly.pdbx_seq_one_letter_code
_entity_poly.pdbx_strand_id
1 'polypeptide(L)'
;MAVPTSVSIQNLSGKYNLNKKLGNDPDALLAMQGLGFIKRKAIGKVAVTMHLSQAQGADGVYRISAKNMVGDKQMSAEERILDWQVREAESPVGKVQAKTELTSAGKIADAFLASGWDSADVIHGFATGDGWTLEQVWGFANVAGEKRHVRKLVCVKGKERKDFTLVYDYVN
;
A
#
# COMPACT_ATOMS: atom_id res chain seq x y z
N MET A 1 -0.90 13.50 -10.77
CA MET A 1 0.08 14.60 -10.72
C MET A 1 1.16 14.24 -9.71
N ALA A 2 2.30 14.92 -9.78
CA ALA A 2 3.33 14.84 -8.75
C ALA A 2 2.77 15.17 -7.36
N VAL A 3 3.36 14.55 -6.33
CA VAL A 3 3.01 14.80 -4.94
C VAL A 3 3.60 16.15 -4.50
N PRO A 4 2.82 17.03 -3.83
CA PRO A 4 3.32 18.30 -3.30
C PRO A 4 4.51 18.12 -2.35
N THR A 5 5.35 19.14 -2.23
CA THR A 5 6.51 19.13 -1.31
C THR A 5 6.12 19.07 0.16
N SER A 6 4.91 19.53 0.51
CA SER A 6 4.35 19.49 1.86
C SER A 6 3.97 18.08 2.34
N VAL A 7 3.85 17.10 1.43
CA VAL A 7 3.51 15.72 1.76
C VAL A 7 4.81 14.91 1.96
N SER A 8 4.91 14.22 3.10
CA SER A 8 6.07 13.42 3.50
C SER A 8 5.64 12.06 4.04
N ILE A 9 6.57 11.15 4.37
CA ILE A 9 6.19 9.83 4.91
C ILE A 9 5.57 9.94 6.31
N GLN A 10 5.89 11.00 7.05
CA GLN A 10 5.27 11.32 8.34
C GLN A 10 3.90 12.01 8.18
N ASN A 11 3.57 12.49 6.97
CA ASN A 11 2.27 13.03 6.63
C ASN A 11 1.89 12.71 5.18
N LEU A 12 1.35 11.52 4.96
CA LEU A 12 0.84 11.03 3.69
C LEU A 12 -0.55 11.59 3.34
N SER A 13 -1.13 12.45 4.19
CA SER A 13 -2.51 12.88 4.05
C SER A 13 -2.78 13.52 2.68
N GLY A 14 -3.83 13.08 2.00
CA GLY A 14 -4.15 13.52 0.65
C GLY A 14 -5.05 12.55 -0.10
N LYS A 15 -5.29 12.86 -1.37
CA LYS A 15 -6.07 12.01 -2.28
C LYS A 15 -5.18 11.46 -3.38
N TYR A 16 -5.36 10.20 -3.72
CA TYR A 16 -4.46 9.46 -4.59
C TYR A 16 -5.23 8.58 -5.57
N ASN A 17 -4.89 8.66 -6.85
CA ASN A 17 -5.40 7.75 -7.88
C ASN A 17 -4.36 6.69 -8.22
N LEU A 18 -4.75 5.41 -8.25
CA LEU A 18 -3.86 4.35 -8.71
C LEU A 18 -3.56 4.53 -10.21
N ASN A 19 -2.29 4.71 -10.55
CA ASN A 19 -1.83 4.82 -11.92
C ASN A 19 -1.42 3.45 -12.48
N LYS A 20 -2.36 2.81 -13.18
CA LYS A 20 -2.17 1.50 -13.83
C LYS A 20 -1.24 1.51 -15.04
N LYS A 21 -0.88 2.69 -15.56
CA LYS A 21 0.06 2.81 -16.68
C LYS A 21 1.51 2.81 -16.21
N LEU A 22 1.74 3.27 -14.97
CA LEU A 22 3.08 3.43 -14.39
C LEU A 22 3.40 2.39 -13.31
N GLY A 23 2.38 1.73 -12.76
CA GLY A 23 2.54 0.57 -11.86
C GLY A 23 2.16 -0.75 -12.52
N ASN A 24 2.36 -1.84 -11.79
CA ASN A 24 1.90 -3.17 -12.19
C ASN A 24 0.38 -3.32 -12.04
N ASP A 25 -0.21 -4.23 -12.82
CA ASP A 25 -1.60 -4.63 -12.67
C ASP A 25 -1.76 -5.49 -11.39
N PRO A 26 -2.64 -5.09 -10.44
CA PRO A 26 -2.87 -5.87 -9.22
C PRO A 26 -3.61 -7.20 -9.45
N ASP A 27 -4.12 -7.52 -10.65
CA ASP A 27 -4.85 -8.78 -10.90
C ASP A 27 -4.05 -10.02 -10.49
N ALA A 28 -2.76 -10.07 -10.84
CA ALA A 28 -1.92 -11.21 -10.50
C ALA A 28 -1.66 -11.34 -8.99
N LEU A 29 -1.58 -10.23 -8.26
CA LEU A 29 -1.49 -10.22 -6.79
C LEU A 29 -2.77 -10.77 -6.18
N LEU A 30 -3.92 -10.24 -6.60
CA LEU A 30 -5.23 -10.67 -6.11
C LEU A 30 -5.49 -12.15 -6.45
N ALA A 31 -5.01 -12.63 -7.59
CA ALA A 31 -5.10 -14.03 -7.98
C ALA A 31 -4.30 -14.94 -7.04
N MET A 32 -3.06 -14.56 -6.69
CA MET A 32 -2.24 -15.30 -5.73
C MET A 32 -2.91 -15.38 -4.35
N GLN A 33 -3.56 -14.30 -3.93
CA GLN A 33 -4.30 -14.25 -2.67
C GLN A 33 -5.63 -15.02 -2.69
N GLY A 34 -5.94 -15.72 -3.80
CA GLY A 34 -7.11 -16.59 -3.89
C GLY A 34 -8.40 -15.90 -4.34
N LEU A 35 -8.33 -14.62 -4.75
CA LEU A 35 -9.52 -13.90 -5.19
C LEU A 35 -9.95 -14.40 -6.59
N GLY A 36 -11.19 -14.87 -6.73
CA GLY A 36 -11.70 -15.40 -8.00
C GLY A 36 -11.77 -14.36 -9.13
N PHE A 37 -11.60 -14.80 -10.38
CA PHE A 37 -11.46 -13.95 -11.58
C PHE A 37 -12.54 -12.86 -11.75
N ILE A 38 -13.81 -13.18 -11.47
CA ILE A 38 -14.93 -12.22 -11.60
C ILE A 38 -14.76 -11.07 -10.61
N LYS A 39 -14.40 -11.36 -9.35
CA LYS A 39 -14.16 -10.34 -8.32
C LYS A 39 -12.95 -9.46 -8.68
N ARG A 40 -11.88 -10.07 -9.22
CA ARG A 40 -10.69 -9.31 -9.64
C ARG A 40 -10.96 -8.38 -10.82
N LYS A 41 -11.68 -8.86 -11.86
CA LYS A 41 -12.09 -8.02 -13.00
C LYS A 41 -12.94 -6.82 -12.57
N ALA A 42 -13.80 -6.98 -11.56
CA ALA A 42 -14.58 -5.88 -11.01
C ALA A 42 -13.67 -4.83 -10.35
N ILE A 43 -12.72 -5.24 -9.51
CA ILE A 43 -11.74 -4.34 -8.87
C ILE A 43 -10.87 -3.63 -9.91
N GLY A 44 -10.42 -4.36 -10.94
CA GLY A 44 -9.54 -3.86 -11.98
C GLY A 44 -10.17 -2.82 -12.91
N LYS A 45 -11.50 -2.73 -13.03
CA LYS A 45 -12.18 -1.75 -13.90
C LYS A 45 -12.54 -0.44 -13.22
N VAL A 46 -12.56 -0.43 -11.89
CA VAL A 46 -13.03 0.74 -11.13
C VAL A 46 -11.88 1.73 -10.96
N ALA A 47 -12.13 3.00 -11.29
CA ALA A 47 -11.26 4.10 -10.92
C ALA A 47 -11.48 4.38 -9.43
N VAL A 48 -10.50 4.01 -8.61
CA VAL A 48 -10.55 4.16 -7.16
C VAL A 48 -9.67 5.33 -6.75
N THR A 49 -10.26 6.31 -6.09
CA THR A 49 -9.54 7.39 -5.41
C THR A 49 -9.33 6.98 -3.96
N MET A 50 -8.09 6.87 -3.52
CA MET A 50 -7.74 6.62 -2.13
C MET A 50 -7.63 7.94 -1.39
N HIS A 51 -8.47 8.15 -0.37
CA HIS A 51 -8.36 9.24 0.58
C HIS A 51 -7.55 8.73 1.77
N LEU A 52 -6.35 9.27 1.94
CA LEU A 52 -5.45 8.89 3.01
C LEU A 52 -5.41 10.02 4.05
N SER A 53 -5.54 9.68 5.31
CA SER A 53 -5.19 10.56 6.43
C SER A 53 -4.17 9.88 7.33
N GLN A 54 -3.20 10.65 7.80
CA GLN A 54 -2.19 10.20 8.74
C GLN A 54 -2.13 11.17 9.90
N ALA A 55 -2.17 10.65 11.12
CA ALA A 55 -2.09 11.45 12.33
C ALA A 55 -1.28 10.72 13.40
N GLN A 56 -0.59 11.48 14.23
CA GLN A 56 0.04 10.95 15.44
C GLN A 56 -0.99 10.98 16.57
N GLY A 57 -1.19 9.84 17.24
CA GLY A 57 -2.04 9.79 18.43
C GLY A 57 -1.36 10.44 19.64
N ALA A 58 -2.14 10.62 20.72
CA ALA A 58 -1.63 11.14 21.99
C ALA A 58 -0.54 10.25 22.63
N ASP A 59 -0.51 8.97 22.23
CA ASP A 59 0.52 7.98 22.60
C ASP A 59 1.80 8.10 21.77
N GLY A 60 1.89 9.07 20.85
CA GLY A 60 3.02 9.23 19.94
C GLY A 60 3.03 8.23 18.78
N VAL A 61 2.04 7.35 18.68
CA VAL A 61 1.97 6.32 17.62
C VAL A 61 1.22 6.87 16.41
N TYR A 62 1.83 6.77 15.24
CA TYR A 62 1.18 7.16 13.99
C TYR A 62 0.06 6.19 13.64
N ARG A 63 -1.01 6.74 13.08
CA ARG A 63 -2.18 6.01 12.57
C ARG A 63 -2.48 6.47 11.15
N ILE A 64 -2.88 5.54 10.30
CA ILE A 64 -3.27 5.80 8.92
C ILE A 64 -4.67 5.28 8.70
N SER A 65 -5.54 6.15 8.17
CA SER A 65 -6.83 5.77 7.61
C SER A 65 -6.74 5.89 6.09
N ALA A 66 -7.08 4.83 5.37
CA ALA A 66 -7.14 4.82 3.92
C ALA A 66 -8.55 4.41 3.48
N LYS A 67 -9.26 5.33 2.83
CA LYS A 67 -10.62 5.11 2.30
C LYS A 67 -10.58 5.07 0.79
N ASN A 68 -11.02 3.95 0.22
CA ASN A 68 -11.12 3.79 -1.23
C ASN A 68 -12.50 4.24 -1.69
N MET A 69 -12.54 5.24 -2.55
CA MET A 69 -13.74 5.93 -3.02
C MET A 69 -13.97 5.69 -4.51
N VAL A 70 -15.25 5.62 -4.91
CA VAL A 70 -15.70 5.63 -6.30
C VAL A 70 -16.76 6.72 -6.43
N GLY A 71 -16.38 7.84 -7.03
CA GLY A 71 -17.13 9.09 -6.83
C GLY A 71 -17.21 9.38 -5.32
N ASP A 72 -18.42 9.63 -4.82
CA ASP A 72 -18.66 9.90 -3.40
C ASP A 72 -18.95 8.64 -2.55
N LYS A 73 -18.95 7.45 -3.17
CA LYS A 73 -19.24 6.19 -2.47
C LYS A 73 -17.97 5.57 -1.91
N GLN A 74 -17.94 5.35 -0.59
CA GLN A 74 -16.89 4.57 0.07
C GLN A 74 -17.07 3.09 -0.26
N MET A 75 -16.04 2.48 -0.85
CA MET A 75 -16.02 1.07 -1.21
C MET A 75 -15.34 0.20 -0.16
N SER A 76 -14.27 0.73 0.45
CA SER A 76 -13.58 0.09 1.57
C SER A 76 -12.85 1.13 2.41
N ALA A 77 -12.52 0.73 3.63
CA ALA A 77 -11.64 1.48 4.51
C ALA A 77 -10.62 0.51 5.13
N GLU A 78 -9.42 1.01 5.36
CA GLU A 78 -8.35 0.32 6.06
C GLU A 78 -7.77 1.26 7.11
N GLU A 79 -7.59 0.73 8.33
CA GLU A 79 -6.96 1.44 9.44
C GLU A 79 -5.65 0.73 9.81
N ARG A 80 -4.57 1.50 9.98
CA ARG A 80 -3.26 0.98 10.39
C ARG A 80 -2.73 1.75 11.58
N ILE A 81 -2.18 1.01 12.53
CA ILE A 81 -1.44 1.54 13.68
C ILE A 81 0.02 1.18 13.46
N LEU A 82 0.91 2.18 13.50
CA LEU A 82 2.31 2.05 13.12
C LEU A 82 3.17 1.69 14.34
N ASP A 83 2.84 0.58 15.00
CA ASP A 83 3.48 0.09 16.24
C ASP A 83 4.07 -1.32 16.11
N TRP A 84 4.07 -1.87 14.89
CA TRP A 84 4.52 -3.22 14.57
C TRP A 84 3.80 -4.36 15.31
N GLN A 85 2.62 -4.11 15.88
CA GLN A 85 1.80 -5.14 16.51
C GLN A 85 0.89 -5.85 15.51
N VAL A 86 0.83 -7.18 15.62
CA VAL A 86 -0.04 -8.02 14.77
C VAL A 86 -1.50 -7.80 15.13
N ARG A 87 -2.33 -7.60 14.11
CA ARG A 87 -3.78 -7.45 14.22
C ARG A 87 -4.48 -8.30 13.19
N GLU A 88 -5.64 -8.83 13.58
CA GLU A 88 -6.49 -9.61 12.70
C GLU A 88 -7.54 -8.73 12.03
N ALA A 89 -7.83 -9.03 10.77
CA ALA A 89 -8.92 -8.40 10.03
C ALA A 89 -9.57 -9.41 9.08
N GLU A 90 -10.87 -9.23 8.83
CA GLU A 90 -11.57 -9.90 7.74
C GLU A 90 -11.41 -9.08 6.47
N SER A 91 -11.15 -9.76 5.35
CA SER A 91 -10.93 -9.13 4.05
C SER A 91 -11.57 -9.95 2.93
N PRO A 92 -11.65 -9.42 1.69
CA PRO A 92 -12.16 -10.19 0.55
C PRO A 92 -11.37 -11.48 0.25
N VAL A 93 -10.13 -11.59 0.76
CA VAL A 93 -9.24 -12.77 0.64
C VAL A 93 -9.28 -13.65 1.91
N GLY A 94 -10.25 -13.43 2.80
CA GLY A 94 -10.42 -14.14 4.07
C GLY A 94 -9.76 -13.42 5.25
N LYS A 95 -9.53 -14.18 6.33
CA LYS A 95 -8.83 -13.71 7.52
C LYS A 95 -7.38 -13.37 7.19
N VAL A 96 -6.96 -12.19 7.62
CA VAL A 96 -5.58 -11.73 7.48
C VAL A 96 -5.04 -11.31 8.83
N GLN A 97 -3.76 -11.58 9.05
CA GLN A 97 -2.98 -11.00 10.15
C GLN A 97 -2.02 -9.98 9.55
N ALA A 98 -2.02 -8.76 10.06
CA ALA A 98 -1.19 -7.69 9.53
C ALA A 98 -0.55 -6.87 10.66
N LYS A 99 0.64 -6.35 10.39
CA LYS A 99 1.33 -5.36 11.21
C LYS A 99 1.96 -4.29 10.34
N THR A 100 2.15 -3.10 10.88
CA THR A 100 2.71 -1.96 10.15
C THR A 100 3.56 -1.11 11.08
N GLU A 101 4.62 -0.51 10.55
CA GLU A 101 5.52 0.40 11.27
C GLU A 101 6.01 1.53 10.36
N LEU A 102 6.47 2.61 10.97
CA LEU A 102 7.33 3.60 10.30
C LEU A 102 8.78 3.20 10.62
N THR A 103 9.59 2.96 9.60
CA THR A 103 10.97 2.47 9.75
C THR A 103 11.87 3.04 8.67
N SER A 104 13.15 2.68 8.68
CA SER A 104 14.08 3.05 7.62
C SER A 104 14.14 1.99 6.53
N ALA A 105 14.19 2.41 5.27
CA ALA A 105 14.38 1.53 4.12
C ALA A 105 15.62 0.63 4.24
N GLY A 106 16.68 1.11 4.89
CA GLY A 106 17.90 0.33 5.13
C GLY A 106 17.74 -0.83 6.13
N LYS A 107 16.62 -0.89 6.86
CA LYS A 107 16.27 -2.02 7.74
C LYS A 107 15.45 -3.10 7.04
N ILE A 108 15.01 -2.85 5.81
CA ILE A 108 14.23 -3.81 5.01
C ILE A 108 15.20 -4.82 4.41
N ALA A 109 14.96 -6.11 4.65
CA ALA A 109 15.86 -7.18 4.21
C ALA A 109 15.76 -7.45 2.70
N ASP A 110 14.56 -7.33 2.14
CA ASP A 110 14.35 -7.55 0.72
C ASP A 110 14.88 -6.38 -0.12
N ALA A 111 15.83 -6.67 -1.01
CA ALA A 111 16.52 -5.65 -1.81
C ALA A 111 15.58 -4.88 -2.77
N PHE A 112 14.54 -5.52 -3.29
CA PHE A 112 13.55 -4.86 -4.14
C PHE A 112 12.74 -3.86 -3.30
N LEU A 113 12.31 -4.27 -2.11
CA LEU A 113 11.56 -3.40 -1.18
C LEU A 113 12.42 -2.28 -0.56
N ALA A 114 13.72 -2.49 -0.35
CA ALA A 114 14.61 -1.53 0.31
C ALA A 114 15.10 -0.38 -0.61
N SER A 115 14.97 -0.51 -1.92
CA SER A 115 15.65 0.35 -2.90
C SER A 115 14.76 1.44 -3.52
N GLY A 116 15.38 2.47 -4.10
CA GLY A 116 14.71 3.43 -4.99
C GLY A 116 13.75 4.41 -4.31
N TRP A 117 13.98 4.72 -3.04
CA TRP A 117 13.18 5.67 -2.26
C TRP A 117 13.83 7.05 -2.22
N ASP A 118 13.02 8.10 -2.31
CA ASP A 118 13.45 9.50 -2.18
C ASP A 118 13.74 9.88 -0.72
N SER A 119 13.27 9.09 0.24
CA SER A 119 13.49 9.26 1.69
C SER A 119 14.05 8.01 2.34
N ALA A 120 14.85 8.19 3.39
CA ALA A 120 15.35 7.08 4.19
C ALA A 120 14.23 6.40 4.99
N ASP A 121 13.24 7.17 5.43
CA ASP A 121 12.07 6.67 6.17
C ASP A 121 10.98 6.20 5.20
N VAL A 122 10.36 5.08 5.53
CA VAL A 122 9.31 4.39 4.79
C VAL A 122 8.30 3.77 5.74
N ILE A 123 7.08 3.51 5.26
CA ILE A 123 6.12 2.68 6.00
C ILE A 123 6.28 1.25 5.56
N HIS A 124 6.50 0.37 6.51
CA HIS A 124 6.69 -1.05 6.29
C HIS A 124 5.48 -1.81 6.83
N GLY A 125 4.96 -2.76 6.05
CA GLY A 125 3.87 -3.63 6.45
C GLY A 125 4.14 -5.07 6.09
N PHE A 126 3.69 -5.97 6.94
CA PHE A 126 3.73 -7.41 6.69
C PHE A 126 2.36 -8.00 6.98
N ALA A 127 1.86 -8.81 6.06
CA ALA A 127 0.58 -9.49 6.20
C ALA A 127 0.69 -10.97 5.83
N THR A 128 -0.09 -11.80 6.51
CA THR A 128 -0.27 -13.21 6.20
C THR A 128 -1.75 -13.51 6.00
N GLY A 129 -2.05 -14.46 5.13
CA GLY A 129 -3.38 -15.00 4.91
C GLY A 129 -3.31 -16.49 4.58
N ASP A 130 -4.31 -16.99 3.86
CA ASP A 130 -4.42 -18.41 3.51
C ASP A 130 -3.27 -18.90 2.58
N GLY A 131 -2.18 -19.33 3.23
CA GLY A 131 -0.97 -19.88 2.60
C GLY A 131 -0.07 -18.85 1.90
N TRP A 132 -0.40 -17.55 1.96
CA TRP A 132 0.39 -16.48 1.35
C TRP A 132 0.90 -15.47 2.39
N THR A 133 2.05 -14.87 2.08
CA THR A 133 2.60 -13.70 2.78
C THR A 133 2.69 -12.52 1.82
N LEU A 134 2.58 -11.31 2.37
CA LEU A 134 2.70 -10.06 1.65
C LEU A 134 3.53 -9.09 2.48
N GLU A 135 4.74 -8.81 2.04
CA GLU A 135 5.56 -7.71 2.57
C GLU A 135 5.36 -6.50 1.66
N GLN A 136 5.17 -5.33 2.25
CA GLN A 136 4.93 -4.10 1.51
C GLN A 136 5.67 -2.92 2.12
N VAL A 137 6.22 -2.07 1.26
CA VAL A 137 6.90 -0.83 1.66
C VAL A 137 6.31 0.33 0.90
N TRP A 138 5.92 1.38 1.62
CA TRP A 138 5.35 2.59 1.07
C TRP A 138 6.34 3.73 1.22
N GLY A 139 6.48 4.53 0.16
CA GLY A 139 7.37 5.66 0.15
C GLY A 139 7.07 6.63 -0.98
N PHE A 140 7.99 7.56 -1.16
CA PHE A 140 8.06 8.39 -2.34
C PHE A 140 9.23 7.93 -3.19
N ALA A 141 9.02 7.94 -4.50
CA ALA A 141 10.07 7.66 -5.46
C ALA A 141 9.89 8.57 -6.68
N ASN A 142 10.99 8.91 -7.33
CA ASN A 142 10.97 9.48 -8.66
C ASN A 142 10.45 8.44 -9.67
N VAL A 143 9.29 8.71 -10.27
CA VAL A 143 8.71 7.89 -11.34
C VAL A 143 8.48 8.79 -12.55
N ALA A 144 9.21 8.55 -13.64
CA ALA A 144 9.15 9.36 -14.86
C ALA A 144 9.41 10.86 -14.61
N GLY A 145 10.39 11.18 -13.76
CA GLY A 145 10.79 12.57 -13.46
C GLY A 145 9.98 13.24 -12.34
N GLU A 146 8.92 12.60 -11.84
CA GLU A 146 8.02 13.18 -10.84
C GLU A 146 8.06 12.41 -9.51
N LYS A 147 8.06 13.13 -8.37
CA LYS A 147 7.84 12.54 -7.05
C LYS A 147 6.43 11.94 -6.99
N ARG A 148 6.32 10.62 -6.85
CA ARG A 148 5.03 9.92 -6.70
C ARG A 148 4.99 9.09 -5.44
N HIS A 149 3.79 8.90 -4.89
CA HIS A 149 3.58 7.92 -3.84
C HIS A 149 3.64 6.53 -4.47
N VAL A 150 4.50 5.67 -3.93
CA VAL A 150 4.75 4.33 -4.46
C VAL A 150 4.61 3.31 -3.34
N ARG A 151 4.03 2.16 -3.67
CA ARG A 151 4.01 0.98 -2.82
C ARG A 151 4.68 -0.15 -3.56
N LYS A 152 5.76 -0.68 -3.00
CA LYS A 152 6.36 -1.93 -3.46
C LYS A 152 5.83 -3.07 -2.61
N LEU A 153 5.52 -4.20 -3.24
CA LEU A 153 4.97 -5.37 -2.58
C LEU A 153 5.67 -6.63 -3.08
N VAL A 154 5.98 -7.53 -2.16
CA VAL A 154 6.45 -8.88 -2.45
C VAL A 154 5.41 -9.85 -1.88
N CYS A 155 4.76 -10.60 -2.77
CA CYS A 155 3.81 -11.63 -2.41
C CYS A 155 4.43 -13.00 -2.61
N VAL A 156 4.34 -13.87 -1.61
CA VAL A 156 4.84 -15.25 -1.68
C VAL A 156 3.71 -16.21 -1.36
N LYS A 157 3.55 -17.25 -2.18
CA LYS A 157 2.64 -18.37 -1.92
C LYS A 157 3.30 -19.68 -2.35
N GLY A 158 3.61 -20.55 -1.39
CA GLY A 158 4.39 -21.75 -1.65
C GLY A 158 5.78 -21.41 -2.24
N LYS A 159 6.04 -21.85 -3.48
CA LYS A 159 7.30 -21.56 -4.20
C LYS A 159 7.21 -20.33 -5.13
N GLU A 160 6.02 -19.76 -5.29
CA GLU A 160 5.80 -18.61 -6.16
C GLU A 160 6.06 -17.32 -5.41
N ARG A 161 6.91 -16.46 -5.98
CA ARG A 161 7.15 -15.09 -5.54
C ARG A 161 6.77 -14.13 -6.67
N LYS A 162 6.08 -13.04 -6.34
CA LYS A 162 5.84 -11.93 -7.26
C LYS A 162 6.09 -10.59 -6.61
N ASP A 163 6.75 -9.74 -7.38
CA ASP A 163 7.12 -8.39 -6.99
C ASP A 163 6.21 -7.42 -7.76
N PHE A 164 5.62 -6.47 -7.04
CA PHE A 164 4.67 -5.49 -7.57
C PHE A 164 5.06 -4.09 -7.14
N THR A 165 4.89 -3.13 -8.05
CA THR A 165 5.00 -1.70 -7.79
C THR A 165 3.67 -1.05 -8.13
N LEU A 166 3.01 -0.47 -7.13
CA LEU A 166 1.84 0.37 -7.33
C LEU A 166 2.27 1.83 -7.28
N VAL A 167 1.86 2.60 -8.28
CA VAL A 167 2.19 4.02 -8.40
C VAL A 167 0.91 4.82 -8.25
N TYR A 168 0.96 5.90 -7.48
CA TYR A 168 -0.19 6.74 -7.19
C TYR A 168 0.04 8.17 -7.62
N ASP A 169 -0.92 8.72 -8.36
CA ASP A 169 -1.01 10.13 -8.71
C ASP A 169 -1.68 10.90 -7.59
N TYR A 170 -1.09 12.02 -7.16
CA TYR A 170 -1.75 12.94 -6.25
C TYR A 170 -2.92 13.64 -6.95
N VAL A 171 -4.01 13.82 -6.22
CA VAL A 171 -5.24 14.52 -6.64
C VAL A 171 -5.38 15.78 -5.80
N ASN A 172 -5.48 16.92 -6.47
CA ASN A 172 -5.78 18.21 -5.83
C ASN A 172 -7.25 18.29 -5.42
#